data_AF-A0A9X2WIB8-F1
#
_entry.id   AF-A0A9X2WIB8-F1
#
_cell.length_a   1.000
_cell.length_b   1.000
_cell.length_c   1.000
_cell.angle_alpha   90.00
_cell.angle_beta   90.00
_cell.angle_gamma   90.00
#
_symmetry.space_group_name_H-M   'P 1'
#
loop_
_entity.id
_entity.type
_entity.pdbx_description
1 polymer ?
#
loop_
_entity_poly.entity_id
_entity_poly.type
_entity_poly.pdbx_seq_one_letter_code
_entity_poly.pdbx_strand_id
1 'polypeptide(L)'
;MYYLRLMFRGLSGCLLLALLAVSAAFAGDDQNLLAYPVQDARDTFRSGQYEFVGIQLADGVELPGLKDAEAQTVRRDYRIRPLNKRWETFANVEDDPAKLLRLRQYALRFNLTMWRLLQKKELQDATRYRY
;
A
#
# COMPACT_ATOMS: atom_id res chain seq x y z
N MET A 1 -32.63 -6.27 -55.05
CA MET A 1 -32.64 -7.03 -53.78
C MET A 1 -31.26 -6.90 -53.13
N TYR A 2 -31.11 -6.01 -52.15
CA TYR A 2 -29.86 -5.76 -51.42
C TYR A 2 -29.94 -6.36 -50.02
N TYR A 3 -29.58 -7.63 -49.87
CA TYR A 3 -29.31 -8.21 -48.55
C TYR A 3 -28.33 -9.37 -48.72
N LEU A 4 -27.05 -9.18 -48.38
CA LEU A 4 -26.33 -10.19 -47.62
C LEU A 4 -25.00 -9.66 -47.06
N ARG A 5 -25.00 -9.45 -45.73
CA ARG A 5 -23.94 -9.84 -44.78
C ARG A 5 -22.51 -9.40 -45.16
N LEU A 6 -21.89 -8.34 -44.63
CA LEU A 6 -21.92 -7.77 -43.27
C LEU A 6 -21.85 -8.83 -42.15
N MET A 7 -21.00 -9.85 -42.29
CA MET A 7 -20.74 -10.82 -41.20
C MET A 7 -19.27 -11.28 -41.06
N PHE A 8 -18.30 -10.54 -41.60
CA PHE A 8 -16.87 -10.94 -41.52
C PHE A 8 -15.94 -9.92 -40.85
N ARG A 9 -16.47 -9.05 -39.99
CA ARG A 9 -15.67 -8.08 -39.22
C ARG A 9 -15.75 -8.22 -37.69
N GLY A 10 -16.56 -9.16 -37.18
CA GLY A 10 -16.82 -9.30 -35.74
C GLY A 10 -15.92 -10.27 -34.96
N LEU A 11 -15.12 -11.09 -35.63
CA LEU A 11 -14.42 -12.21 -34.98
C LEU A 11 -12.97 -11.90 -34.54
N SER A 12 -12.37 -10.82 -35.03
CA SER A 12 -10.96 -10.50 -34.74
C SER A 12 -10.76 -9.57 -33.53
N GLY A 13 -11.80 -8.85 -33.10
CA GLY A 13 -11.71 -7.90 -31.97
C GLY A 13 -11.74 -8.59 -30.60
N CYS A 14 -12.48 -9.69 -30.46
CA CYS A 14 -12.60 -10.41 -29.20
C CYS A 14 -11.31 -11.15 -28.81
N LEU A 15 -10.52 -11.61 -29.78
CA LEU A 15 -9.27 -12.32 -29.51
C LEU A 15 -8.16 -11.38 -28.98
N LEU A 16 -8.13 -10.12 -29.44
CA LEU A 16 -7.18 -9.09 -28.99
C LEU A 16 -7.50 -8.58 -27.57
N LEU A 17 -8.78 -8.50 -27.21
CA LEU A 17 -9.21 -8.15 -25.85
C LEU A 17 -8.89 -9.24 -24.82
N ALA A 18 -8.93 -10.52 -25.22
CA ALA A 18 -8.59 -11.63 -24.33
C ALA A 18 -7.09 -11.69 -24.00
N LEU A 19 -6.21 -11.29 -24.93
CA LEU A 19 -4.75 -11.31 -24.73
C LEU A 19 -4.23 -10.18 -23.82
N LEU A 20 -4.92 -9.04 -23.75
CA LEU A 20 -4.56 -7.95 -22.82
C LEU A 20 -4.92 -8.25 -21.36
N ALA A 21 -5.83 -9.19 -21.11
CA ALA A 21 -6.26 -9.54 -19.75
C ALA A 21 -5.28 -10.45 -19.00
N VAL A 22 -4.38 -11.14 -19.71
CA VAL A 22 -3.42 -12.09 -19.09
C VAL A 22 -2.23 -11.36 -18.44
N SER A 23 -1.92 -10.14 -18.86
CA SER A 23 -0.79 -9.36 -18.35
C SER A 23 -0.95 -8.88 -16.90
N ALA A 24 -2.16 -8.95 -16.33
CA ALA A 24 -2.43 -8.55 -14.95
C ALA A 24 -2.16 -9.66 -13.92
N ALA A 25 -1.82 -10.88 -14.36
CA ALA A 25 -1.61 -12.02 -13.48
C ALA A 25 -0.16 -12.16 -12.95
N PHE A 26 0.77 -11.32 -13.40
CA PHE A 26 2.13 -11.28 -12.83
C PHE A 26 2.18 -10.37 -11.60
N ALA A 27 1.52 -10.81 -10.52
CA ALA A 27 1.89 -10.41 -9.17
C ALA A 27 3.26 -11.04 -8.85
N GLY A 28 4.32 -10.36 -9.30
CA GLY A 28 5.69 -10.75 -9.08
C GLY A 28 6.04 -10.63 -7.60
N ASP A 29 6.41 -11.75 -6.99
CA ASP A 29 7.23 -11.92 -5.78
C ASP A 29 7.32 -10.67 -4.86
N ASP A 30 6.39 -10.60 -3.90
CA ASP A 30 6.18 -9.54 -2.90
C ASP A 30 7.44 -9.18 -2.07
N GLN A 31 8.53 -9.95 -2.15
CA GLN A 31 9.75 -9.70 -1.37
C GLN A 31 10.45 -8.39 -1.75
N ASN A 32 10.32 -7.92 -2.99
CA ASN A 32 10.95 -6.68 -3.43
C ASN A 32 10.15 -5.42 -3.06
N LEU A 33 8.87 -5.57 -2.67
CA LEU A 33 8.00 -4.46 -2.30
C LEU A 33 8.37 -3.83 -0.94
N LEU A 34 9.21 -4.48 -0.14
CA LEU A 34 9.61 -4.02 1.19
C LEU A 34 11.06 -3.52 1.25
N ALA A 35 11.62 -3.10 0.11
CA ALA A 35 13.02 -2.70 0.03
C ALA A 35 13.27 -1.23 0.40
N TYR A 36 12.33 -0.32 0.09
CA TYR A 36 12.59 1.13 0.11
C TYR A 36 11.58 1.95 0.94
N PRO A 37 11.41 1.66 2.25
CA PRO A 37 10.32 2.23 3.07
C PRO A 37 10.26 3.76 3.10
N VAL A 38 11.41 4.44 3.01
CA VAL A 38 11.47 5.91 3.00
C VAL A 38 10.98 6.48 1.67
N GLN A 39 11.31 5.82 0.57
CA GLN A 39 10.87 6.24 -0.76
C GLN A 39 9.38 5.97 -0.92
N ASP A 40 8.93 4.79 -0.49
CA ASP A 40 7.51 4.41 -0.51
C ASP A 40 6.66 5.39 0.30
N ALA A 41 7.12 5.80 1.50
CA ALA A 41 6.42 6.80 2.30
C ALA A 41 6.34 8.17 1.60
N ARG A 42 7.41 8.59 0.92
CA ARG A 42 7.41 9.86 0.16
C ARG A 42 6.47 9.81 -1.03
N ASP A 43 6.44 8.70 -1.76
CA ASP A 43 5.60 8.56 -2.94
C ASP A 43 4.13 8.44 -2.56
N THR A 44 3.84 7.72 -1.47
CA THR A 44 2.49 7.65 -0.84
C THR A 44 2.04 9.04 -0.37
N PHE A 45 2.93 9.80 0.28
CA PHE A 45 2.62 11.18 0.69
C PHE A 45 2.36 12.11 -0.50
N ARG A 46 3.17 12.00 -1.57
CA ARG A 46 3.05 12.80 -2.80
C ARG A 46 1.77 12.51 -3.57
N SER A 47 1.28 11.26 -3.54
CA SER A 47 0.00 10.89 -4.15
C SER A 47 -1.21 11.40 -3.37
N GLY A 48 -1.00 12.07 -2.23
CA GLY A 48 -2.06 12.54 -1.34
C GLY A 48 -2.65 11.45 -0.45
N GLN A 49 -2.03 10.27 -0.43
CA GLN A 49 -2.44 9.16 0.42
C GLN A 49 -1.72 9.30 1.77
N TYR A 50 -2.41 9.80 2.77
CA TYR A 50 -1.90 9.91 4.13
C TYR A 50 -2.25 8.64 4.92
N GLU A 51 -1.49 7.58 4.69
CA GLU A 51 -1.66 6.29 5.36
C GLU A 51 -0.41 5.85 6.10
N PHE A 52 -0.62 5.07 7.15
CA PHE A 52 0.42 4.44 7.95
C PHE A 52 0.43 2.94 7.70
N VAL A 53 1.52 2.31 8.09
CA VAL A 53 1.77 0.90 7.85
C VAL A 53 1.84 0.16 9.17
N GLY A 54 1.11 -0.95 9.26
CA GLY A 54 1.02 -1.76 10.47
C GLY A 54 1.32 -3.23 10.24
N ILE A 55 1.62 -3.94 11.32
CA ILE A 55 1.79 -5.39 11.33
C ILE A 55 0.64 -5.99 12.13
N GLN A 56 -0.18 -6.81 11.48
CA GLN A 56 -1.29 -7.50 12.11
C GLN A 56 -0.77 -8.72 12.89
N LEU A 57 -0.80 -8.67 14.21
CA LEU A 57 -0.47 -9.77 15.12
C LEU A 57 -1.75 -10.39 15.70
N ALA A 58 -1.59 -11.45 16.49
CA ALA A 58 -2.69 -12.06 17.26
C ALA A 58 -3.37 -11.03 18.20
N ASP A 59 -2.57 -10.23 18.91
CA ASP A 59 -3.02 -9.28 19.94
C ASP A 59 -3.48 -7.93 19.37
N GLY A 60 -3.38 -7.72 18.05
CA GLY A 60 -3.80 -6.49 17.38
C GLY A 60 -2.80 -6.00 16.35
N VAL A 61 -2.90 -4.71 16.00
CA VAL A 61 -2.01 -4.09 15.00
C VAL A 61 -0.87 -3.34 15.68
N GLU A 62 0.35 -3.80 15.43
CA GLU A 62 1.59 -3.12 15.82
C GLU A 62 1.86 -1.97 14.82
N LEU A 63 2.22 -0.80 15.34
CA LEU A 63 2.59 0.39 14.56
C LEU A 63 4.02 0.85 14.91
N PRO A 64 5.05 0.17 14.38
CA PRO A 64 6.44 0.51 14.69
C PRO A 64 6.79 1.95 14.29
N GLY A 65 7.66 2.58 15.07
CA GLY A 65 8.21 3.92 14.77
C GLY A 65 7.36 5.10 15.24
N LEU A 66 6.25 4.86 15.95
CA LEU A 66 5.43 5.90 16.57
C LEU A 66 5.43 5.75 18.10
N LYS A 67 5.40 6.86 18.83
CA LYS A 67 5.14 6.85 20.28
C LYS A 67 3.68 6.53 20.55
N ASP A 68 3.33 6.08 21.76
CA ASP A 68 1.96 5.67 22.09
C ASP A 68 0.89 6.74 21.79
N ALA A 69 1.17 8.00 22.12
CA ALA A 69 0.27 9.12 21.82
C ALA A 69 0.09 9.37 20.31
N GLU A 70 1.18 9.24 19.54
CA GLU A 70 1.18 9.38 18.07
C GLU A 70 0.44 8.20 17.44
N ALA A 71 0.67 6.98 17.93
CA ALA A 71 -0.01 5.77 17.49
C ALA A 71 -1.52 5.83 17.77
N GLN A 72 -1.96 6.40 18.89
CA GLN A 72 -3.39 6.64 19.17
C GLN A 72 -3.99 7.63 18.17
N THR A 73 -3.28 8.72 17.87
CA THR A 73 -3.68 9.70 16.85
C THR A 73 -3.80 9.05 15.48
N VAL A 74 -2.80 8.27 15.08
CA VAL A 74 -2.80 7.53 13.81
C VAL A 74 -3.96 6.55 13.72
N ARG A 75 -4.26 5.80 14.79
CA ARG A 75 -5.40 4.86 14.82
C ARG A 75 -6.75 5.56 14.69
N ARG A 76 -6.86 6.81 15.16
CA ARG A 76 -8.11 7.59 15.13
C ARG A 76 -8.31 8.29 13.79
N ASP A 77 -7.25 8.92 13.28
CA ASP A 77 -7.38 9.94 12.23
C ASP A 77 -6.87 9.47 10.86
N TYR A 78 -6.12 8.37 10.80
CA TYR A 78 -5.44 7.92 9.59
C TYR A 78 -5.73 6.45 9.26
N ARG A 79 -5.64 6.12 7.97
CA ARG A 79 -5.76 4.73 7.52
C ARG A 79 -4.49 3.96 7.86
N ILE A 80 -4.65 2.73 8.33
CA ILE A 80 -3.55 1.80 8.58
C ILE A 80 -3.61 0.67 7.57
N ARG A 81 -2.57 0.52 6.74
CA ARG A 81 -2.40 -0.58 5.80
C ARG A 81 -1.61 -1.70 6.47
N PRO A 82 -2.18 -2.90 6.63
CA PRO A 82 -1.43 -4.05 7.15
C PRO A 82 -0.43 -4.54 6.09
N LEU A 83 0.83 -4.76 6.50
CA LEU A 83 1.86 -5.32 5.61
C LEU A 83 1.70 -6.82 5.38
N ASN A 84 1.24 -7.53 6.41
CA ASN A 84 1.01 -8.95 6.32
C ASN A 84 -0.47 -9.21 6.03
N LYS A 85 -0.73 -9.89 4.92
CA LYS A 85 -2.07 -10.43 4.62
C LYS A 85 -2.25 -11.75 5.37
N ARG A 86 -2.92 -11.69 6.52
CA ARG A 86 -3.19 -12.87 7.37
C ARG A 86 -4.03 -13.97 6.68
N TRP A 87 -4.72 -13.67 5.58
CA TRP A 87 -5.60 -14.61 4.86
C TRP A 87 -4.89 -15.47 3.80
N GLU A 88 -3.71 -15.08 3.32
CA GLU A 88 -2.95 -15.85 2.30
C GLU A 88 -1.95 -16.82 2.95
N THR A 89 -1.58 -16.62 4.22
CA THR A 89 -0.57 -17.45 4.90
C THR A 89 -1.18 -18.11 6.12
N PHE A 90 -1.43 -19.43 6.05
CA PHE A 90 -1.82 -20.24 7.21
C PHE A 90 -0.70 -20.36 8.27
N ALA A 91 0.49 -19.81 8.01
CA ALA A 91 1.58 -19.66 8.97
C ALA A 91 1.52 -18.26 9.59
N ASN A 92 1.57 -18.17 10.92
CA ASN A 92 1.63 -16.88 11.59
C ASN A 92 2.95 -16.23 11.19
N VAL A 93 2.94 -14.94 10.84
CA VAL A 93 4.20 -14.20 10.60
C VAL A 93 5.12 -14.23 11.85
N GLU A 94 4.52 -14.50 13.01
CA GLU A 94 5.18 -14.74 14.28
C GLU A 94 6.04 -16.03 14.29
N ASP A 95 5.75 -17.00 13.42
CA ASP A 95 6.48 -18.28 13.31
C ASP A 95 7.83 -18.10 12.56
N ASP A 96 8.01 -17.00 11.83
CA ASP A 96 9.26 -16.63 11.17
C ASP A 96 9.82 -15.31 11.75
N PRO A 97 10.73 -15.37 12.74
CA PRO A 97 11.26 -14.17 13.39
C PRO A 97 12.06 -13.28 12.44
N ALA A 98 12.68 -13.85 11.39
CA ALA A 98 13.45 -13.06 10.43
C ALA A 98 12.51 -12.23 9.53
N LYS A 99 11.40 -12.83 9.08
CA LYS A 99 10.35 -12.14 8.34
C LYS A 99 9.69 -11.05 9.18
N LEU A 100 9.33 -11.35 10.43
CA LEU A 100 8.75 -10.37 11.35
C LEU A 100 9.69 -9.18 11.59
N LEU A 101 10.99 -9.43 11.78
CA LEU A 101 11.98 -8.37 11.96
C LEU A 101 12.06 -7.45 10.73
N ARG A 102 12.05 -8.01 9.52
CA ARG A 102 12.05 -7.21 8.27
C ARG A 102 10.80 -6.32 8.17
N LEU A 103 9.63 -6.86 8.49
CA LEU A 103 8.38 -6.10 8.51
C LEU A 103 8.43 -4.95 9.53
N ARG A 104 8.94 -5.21 10.73
CA ARG A 104 9.13 -4.19 11.77
C ARG A 104 10.06 -3.08 11.32
N GLN A 105 11.21 -3.43 10.75
CA GLN A 105 12.18 -2.44 10.24
C GLN A 105 11.60 -1.60 9.11
N TYR A 106 10.85 -2.22 8.19
CA TYR A 106 10.17 -1.52 7.11
C TYR A 106 9.12 -0.54 7.67
N ALA A 107 8.18 -1.04 8.47
CA ALA A 107 7.10 -0.24 9.05
C ALA A 107 7.65 0.93 9.88
N LEU A 108 8.70 0.69 10.67
CA LEU A 108 9.36 1.72 11.47
C LEU A 108 9.86 2.88 10.61
N ARG A 109 10.59 2.58 9.54
CA ARG A 109 11.17 3.61 8.66
C ARG A 109 10.09 4.34 7.87
N PHE A 110 9.07 3.61 7.41
CA PHE A 110 7.93 4.16 6.68
C PHE A 110 7.15 5.13 7.58
N ASN A 111 6.71 4.68 8.75
CA ASN A 111 5.86 5.45 9.66
C ASN A 111 6.55 6.71 10.18
N LEU A 112 7.84 6.60 10.55
CA LEU A 112 8.63 7.78 10.94
C LEU A 112 8.72 8.82 9.82
N THR A 113 8.87 8.36 8.58
CA THR A 113 8.95 9.27 7.42
C THR A 113 7.60 9.92 7.16
N MET A 114 6.52 9.14 7.14
CA MET A 114 5.16 9.65 6.93
C MET A 114 4.77 10.67 7.99
N TRP A 115 5.02 10.37 9.28
CA TRP A 115 4.71 11.27 10.39
C TRP A 115 5.43 12.61 10.26
N ARG A 116 6.73 12.60 9.94
CA ARG A 116 7.50 13.84 9.72
C ARG A 116 6.98 14.65 8.53
N LEU A 117 6.57 13.99 7.45
CA LEU A 117 6.02 14.66 6.27
C LEU A 117 4.67 15.33 6.59
N LEU A 118 3.81 14.65 7.36
CA LEU A 118 2.55 15.20 7.83
C LEU A 118 2.75 16.41 8.75
N GLN A 119 3.62 16.31 9.75
CA GLN A 119 3.94 17.44 10.62
C GLN A 119 4.45 18.65 9.82
N LYS A 120 5.34 18.41 8.84
CA LYS A 120 5.84 19.49 7.98
C LYS A 120 4.72 20.13 7.17
N LYS A 121 3.79 19.34 6.63
CA LYS A 121 2.63 19.83 5.89
C LYS A 121 1.71 20.66 6.79
N GLU A 122 1.36 20.16 7.97
CA GLU A 122 0.53 20.88 8.93
C GLU A 122 1.13 22.23 9.31
N LEU A 123 2.45 22.28 9.55
CA LEU A 123 3.17 23.53 9.81
C LEU A 123 3.11 24.49 8.61
N GLN A 124 3.27 24.00 7.38
CA GLN A 124 3.18 24.81 6.17
C GLN A 124 1.76 25.32 5.90
N ASP A 125 0.76 24.50 6.16
CA ASP A 125 -0.64 24.88 6.00
C ASP A 125 -1.01 25.94 7.06
N ALA A 126 -0.59 25.77 8.31
CA ALA A 126 -0.83 26.74 9.39
C ALA A 126 -0.18 28.11 9.13
N THR A 127 1.02 28.16 8.55
CA THR A 127 1.65 29.45 8.20
C THR A 127 1.00 30.10 6.99
N ARG A 128 0.52 29.33 6.01
CA ARG A 128 -0.13 29.86 4.81
C ARG A 128 -1.44 30.59 5.14
N TYR A 129 -2.27 30.07 6.05
CA TYR A 129 -3.55 30.68 6.41
C TYR A 129 -3.44 31.85 7.41
N ARG A 130 -2.22 32.20 7.83
CA ARG A 130 -1.98 33.30 8.76
C ARG A 130 -1.75 34.66 8.04
N TYR A 131 -1.68 34.66 6.71
CA TYR A 131 -1.53 35.84 5.85
C TYR A 131 -2.72 35.93 4.89
#